data_AF-A0A2N2HI81-F1
#
_entry.id   AF-A0A2N2HI81-F1
#
_cell.length_a   1.000
_cell.length_b   1.000
_cell.length_c   1.000
_cell.angle_alpha   90.00
_cell.angle_beta   90.00
_cell.angle_gamma   90.00
#
_symmetry.space_group_name_H-M   'P 1'
#
loop_
_entity.id
_entity.type
_entity.pdbx_description
1 polymer ?
#
loop_
_entity_poly.entity_id
_entity_poly.type
_entity_poly.pdbx_seq_one_letter_code
_entity_poly.pdbx_strand_id
1 'polypeptide(L)'
;MHWDGANWQSTPELASRHFVGVWGADASNVWAISNGATGASERTRVHHWDGTAWKVVFDAEPQEHLGAIAGTSAQDVWVVGANGLGFHWDGAAWSRHDTGTSRMLEGLWASVEGGYWAVGAVGAIVAREDGAWKRASFGGETWMNDLWVTGPNDVWTVGQEGVVAHFDGTSFEVVDTGDAVRLASLWASSAQDVWAVGASGTVLRKGEDGWSRLPVGTARDLLAVAGCASDDVWLGGVQGTLLHWNGAEWQPHEGAVTGSVQSLWCGGAGDVWAGGQGGLLAHWDGTKWNASSSPSTADVVNLWGSGPEDVWAATAVEVLHWDGGAWTVVALEGGAFTSVWGRAANDVWAAGPSGKLAHWDGTTWTASNPGTHSDLLSVGGSGAGDLWLLTSFGGVLRKGP
;
A
#
# COMPACT_ATOMS: atom_id res chain seq x y z
N MET A 1 -8.80 26.63 -20.34
CA MET A 1 -7.85 27.51 -21.07
C MET A 1 -6.91 26.63 -21.85
N HIS A 2 -6.48 27.01 -23.05
CA HIS A 2 -5.48 26.27 -23.82
C HIS A 2 -4.31 27.19 -24.19
N TRP A 3 -3.11 26.62 -24.31
CA TRP A 3 -1.91 27.34 -24.71
C TRP A 3 -1.67 27.13 -26.21
N ASP A 4 -1.59 28.23 -26.98
CA ASP A 4 -1.41 28.18 -28.45
C ASP A 4 0.07 28.19 -28.89
N GLY A 5 1.00 28.09 -27.93
CA GLY A 5 2.43 28.25 -28.17
C GLY A 5 2.96 29.65 -27.86
N ALA A 6 2.08 30.65 -27.69
CA ALA A 6 2.46 32.03 -27.38
C ALA A 6 1.59 32.69 -26.29
N ASN A 7 0.30 32.36 -26.20
CA ASN A 7 -0.65 32.93 -25.26
C ASN A 7 -1.64 31.89 -24.71
N TRP A 8 -2.17 32.17 -23.51
CA TRP A 8 -3.29 31.43 -22.94
C TRP A 8 -4.61 31.96 -23.51
N GLN A 9 -5.38 31.07 -24.14
CA GLN A 9 -6.69 31.38 -24.69
C GLN A 9 -7.78 30.78 -23.79
N SER A 10 -8.75 31.59 -23.37
CA SER A 10 -9.93 31.14 -22.61
C SER A 10 -11.09 30.79 -23.54
N THR A 11 -11.75 29.66 -23.30
CA THR A 11 -12.99 29.23 -23.99
C THR A 11 -14.20 29.46 -23.08
N PRO A 12 -14.98 30.54 -23.26
CA PRO A 12 -15.97 31.00 -22.28
C PRO A 12 -17.14 30.04 -22.03
N GLU A 13 -17.56 29.26 -23.03
CA GLU A 13 -18.66 28.29 -22.90
C GLU A 13 -18.40 27.19 -21.85
N LEU A 14 -17.13 26.95 -21.51
CA LEU A 14 -16.74 25.97 -20.51
C LEU A 14 -16.58 26.57 -19.10
N ALA A 15 -16.52 27.89 -18.96
CA ALA A 15 -16.18 28.56 -17.70
C ALA A 15 -17.27 28.46 -16.60
N SER A 16 -18.48 28.03 -16.93
CA SER A 16 -19.58 27.84 -15.97
C SER A 16 -19.60 26.47 -15.30
N ARG A 17 -18.72 25.54 -15.70
CA ARG A 17 -18.69 24.15 -15.20
C ARG A 17 -17.52 23.92 -14.24
N HIS A 18 -17.68 22.94 -13.35
CA HIS A 18 -16.61 22.53 -12.44
C HIS A 18 -15.81 21.39 -13.08
N PHE A 19 -14.60 21.67 -13.54
CA PHE A 19 -13.72 20.64 -14.11
C PHE A 19 -13.01 19.86 -13.00
N VAL A 20 -13.01 18.53 -13.12
CA VAL A 20 -12.51 17.60 -12.08
C VAL A 20 -11.37 16.71 -12.56
N GLY A 21 -11.13 16.63 -13.87
CA GLY A 21 -10.03 15.85 -14.44
C GLY A 21 -9.67 16.28 -15.85
N VAL A 22 -8.42 16.08 -16.22
CA VAL A 22 -7.90 16.33 -17.58
C VAL A 22 -6.81 15.31 -17.90
N TRP A 23 -6.81 14.79 -19.12
CA TRP A 23 -5.75 13.92 -19.64
C TRP A 23 -5.52 14.24 -21.12
N GLY A 24 -4.28 14.17 -21.60
CA GLY A 24 -3.98 14.42 -23.01
C GLY A 24 -3.00 13.40 -23.59
N ALA A 25 -3.27 12.96 -24.80
CA ALA A 25 -2.37 12.12 -25.58
C ALA A 25 -1.31 12.96 -26.29
N ASP A 26 -1.73 14.09 -26.86
CA ASP A 26 -0.89 15.02 -27.62
C ASP A 26 -1.54 16.42 -27.70
N ALA A 27 -0.91 17.36 -28.42
CA ALA A 27 -1.37 18.74 -28.54
C ALA A 27 -2.75 18.89 -29.23
N SER A 28 -3.21 17.87 -29.93
CA SER A 28 -4.48 17.82 -30.64
C SER A 28 -5.47 16.83 -30.04
N ASN A 29 -5.15 16.25 -28.88
CA ASN A 29 -5.95 15.21 -28.26
C ASN A 29 -5.90 15.35 -26.74
N VAL A 30 -6.82 16.17 -26.19
CA VAL A 30 -6.95 16.37 -24.75
C VAL A 30 -8.40 16.15 -24.33
N TRP A 31 -8.63 15.38 -23.29
CA TRP A 31 -9.95 15.15 -22.72
C TRP A 31 -10.06 15.78 -21.34
N ALA A 32 -11.24 16.30 -21.01
CA ALA A 32 -11.52 16.88 -19.71
C ALA A 32 -12.90 16.47 -19.19
N ILE A 33 -12.99 16.18 -17.90
CA ILE A 33 -14.25 15.89 -17.21
C ILE A 33 -14.75 17.15 -16.54
N SER A 34 -16.04 17.45 -16.71
CA SER A 34 -16.72 18.51 -15.97
C SER A 34 -18.01 18.04 -15.31
N ASN A 35 -18.22 18.48 -14.08
CA ASN A 35 -19.48 18.35 -13.35
C ASN A 35 -20.39 19.57 -13.61
N GLY A 36 -21.70 19.37 -13.50
CA GLY A 36 -22.66 20.47 -13.49
C GLY A 36 -22.39 21.44 -12.34
N ALA A 37 -22.71 22.72 -12.53
CA ALA A 37 -22.61 23.71 -11.45
C ALA A 37 -23.54 23.33 -10.27
N THR A 38 -23.10 23.60 -9.03
CA THR A 38 -23.90 23.35 -7.83
C THR A 38 -25.27 24.03 -7.91
N GLY A 39 -26.34 23.24 -7.86
CA GLY A 39 -27.73 23.71 -7.93
C GLY A 39 -28.43 23.54 -9.28
N ALA A 40 -27.74 23.07 -10.31
CA ALA A 40 -28.34 22.74 -11.61
C ALA A 40 -28.50 21.21 -11.76
N SER A 41 -29.53 20.76 -12.50
CA SER A 41 -29.75 19.36 -12.89
C SER A 41 -28.74 18.88 -13.96
N GLU A 42 -27.54 19.44 -13.98
CA GLU A 42 -26.59 19.29 -15.07
C GLU A 42 -25.70 18.06 -14.88
N ARG A 43 -25.68 17.23 -15.93
CA ARG A 43 -24.95 15.96 -16.01
C ARG A 43 -23.43 16.15 -16.02
N THR A 44 -22.69 15.13 -15.60
CA THR A 44 -21.24 15.06 -15.86
C THR A 44 -20.99 14.92 -17.35
N ARG A 45 -19.94 15.56 -17.87
CA ARG A 45 -19.58 15.55 -19.30
C ARG A 45 -18.11 15.25 -19.51
N VAL A 46 -17.79 14.59 -20.62
CA VAL A 46 -16.43 14.54 -21.16
C VAL A 46 -16.34 15.46 -22.38
N HIS A 47 -15.32 16.30 -22.36
CA HIS A 47 -14.96 17.23 -23.43
C HIS A 47 -13.69 16.73 -24.10
N HIS A 48 -13.56 16.93 -25.40
CA HIS A 48 -12.36 16.61 -26.19
C HIS A 48 -11.90 17.83 -26.97
N TRP A 49 -10.61 18.12 -26.90
CA TRP A 49 -9.88 19.07 -27.70
C TRP A 49 -9.27 18.35 -28.89
N ASP A 50 -9.62 18.78 -30.09
CA ASP A 50 -9.18 18.19 -31.36
C ASP A 50 -7.99 18.93 -32.02
N GLY A 51 -7.31 19.82 -31.27
CA GLY A 51 -6.28 20.71 -31.80
C GLY A 51 -6.80 22.07 -32.26
N THR A 52 -8.13 22.22 -32.41
CA THR A 52 -8.74 23.47 -32.88
C THR A 52 -9.87 23.96 -31.99
N ALA A 53 -10.68 23.06 -31.44
CA ALA A 53 -11.82 23.39 -30.60
C ALA A 53 -12.08 22.32 -29.54
N TRP A 54 -12.65 22.75 -28.41
CA TRP A 54 -13.23 21.83 -27.42
C TRP A 54 -14.65 21.44 -27.84
N LYS A 55 -14.97 20.16 -27.78
CA LYS A 55 -16.28 19.60 -28.08
C LYS A 55 -16.75 18.70 -26.95
N VAL A 56 -18.04 18.74 -26.62
CA VAL A 56 -18.65 17.72 -25.75
C VAL A 56 -18.75 16.43 -26.54
N VAL A 57 -18.12 15.36 -26.06
CA VAL A 57 -18.11 14.05 -26.72
C VAL A 57 -18.84 12.96 -25.93
N PHE A 58 -19.20 13.26 -24.68
CA PHE A 58 -19.97 12.35 -23.84
C PHE A 58 -20.80 13.12 -22.79
N ASP A 59 -22.05 12.71 -22.62
CA ASP A 59 -22.96 13.15 -21.56
C ASP A 59 -23.32 11.95 -20.69
N ALA A 60 -22.90 11.98 -19.42
CA ALA A 60 -23.24 10.94 -18.46
C ALA A 60 -24.71 11.05 -18.02
N GLU A 61 -25.29 9.98 -17.48
CA GLU A 61 -26.62 10.07 -16.86
C GLU A 61 -26.58 10.88 -15.54
N PRO A 62 -27.71 11.40 -15.03
CA PRO A 62 -27.70 12.34 -13.89
C PRO A 62 -27.07 11.79 -12.60
N GLN A 63 -27.18 10.48 -12.37
CA GLN A 63 -26.58 9.76 -11.24
C GLN A 63 -25.12 9.34 -11.46
N GLU A 64 -24.59 9.57 -12.67
CA GLU A 64 -23.25 9.14 -13.08
C GLU A 64 -22.26 10.29 -12.89
N HIS A 65 -21.66 10.34 -11.72
CA HIS A 65 -20.62 11.30 -11.39
C HIS A 65 -19.25 10.73 -11.77
N LEU A 66 -18.61 11.30 -12.78
CA LEU A 66 -17.25 10.92 -13.20
C LEU A 66 -16.23 11.67 -12.34
N GLY A 67 -15.18 10.99 -11.91
CA GLY A 67 -14.16 11.49 -10.99
C GLY A 67 -12.78 11.65 -11.60
N ALA A 68 -12.32 10.66 -12.37
CA ALA A 68 -10.96 10.64 -12.91
C ALA A 68 -10.93 10.21 -14.38
N ILE A 69 -9.90 10.67 -15.11
CA ILE A 69 -9.65 10.37 -16.53
C ILE A 69 -8.18 10.04 -16.74
N ALA A 70 -7.91 8.99 -17.52
CA ALA A 70 -6.58 8.64 -17.98
C ALA A 70 -6.67 7.89 -19.32
N GLY A 71 -5.61 7.90 -20.10
CA GLY A 71 -5.53 7.14 -21.34
C GLY A 71 -4.12 6.66 -21.62
N THR A 72 -3.99 5.75 -22.58
CA THR A 72 -2.68 5.30 -23.12
C THR A 72 -2.42 5.89 -24.50
N SER A 73 -3.48 6.30 -25.20
CA SER A 73 -3.42 6.89 -26.54
C SER A 73 -4.68 7.69 -26.84
N ALA A 74 -4.72 8.40 -27.96
CA ALA A 74 -5.93 9.08 -28.40
C ALA A 74 -7.10 8.13 -28.74
N GLN A 75 -6.82 6.83 -28.83
CA GLN A 75 -7.79 5.77 -29.13
C GLN A 75 -8.12 4.89 -27.92
N ASP A 76 -7.55 5.19 -26.74
CA ASP A 76 -7.77 4.40 -25.55
C ASP A 76 -7.75 5.32 -24.33
N VAL A 77 -8.95 5.74 -23.92
CA VAL A 77 -9.16 6.66 -22.79
C VAL A 77 -10.25 6.10 -21.89
N TRP A 78 -9.98 6.07 -20.59
CA TRP A 78 -10.90 5.63 -19.57
C TRP A 78 -11.31 6.79 -18.66
N VAL A 79 -12.56 6.74 -18.21
CA VAL A 79 -13.05 7.56 -17.10
C VAL A 79 -13.70 6.67 -16.06
N VAL A 80 -13.48 6.98 -14.79
CA VAL A 80 -14.08 6.27 -13.66
C VAL A 80 -14.73 7.25 -12.70
N GLY A 81 -15.62 6.77 -11.82
CA GLY A 81 -16.33 7.66 -10.91
C GLY A 81 -17.18 6.98 -9.84
N ALA A 82 -18.21 7.70 -9.38
CA ALA A 82 -19.13 7.27 -8.34
C ALA A 82 -19.74 5.90 -8.63
N ASN A 83 -20.05 5.15 -7.57
CA ASN A 83 -20.67 3.83 -7.66
C ASN A 83 -19.91 2.81 -8.53
N GLY A 84 -18.59 2.97 -8.66
CA GLY A 84 -17.71 2.10 -9.44
C GLY A 84 -17.94 2.19 -10.95
N LEU A 85 -18.41 3.34 -11.43
CA LEU A 85 -18.60 3.55 -12.86
C LEU A 85 -17.27 3.52 -13.61
N GLY A 86 -17.28 2.91 -14.79
CA GLY A 86 -16.21 2.97 -15.78
C GLY A 86 -16.78 3.20 -17.18
N PHE A 87 -16.25 4.19 -17.91
CA PHE A 87 -16.50 4.34 -19.34
C PHE A 87 -15.19 4.31 -20.13
N HIS A 88 -15.24 3.72 -21.32
CA HIS A 88 -14.10 3.52 -22.20
C HIS A 88 -14.36 4.19 -23.55
N TRP A 89 -13.40 4.98 -24.01
CA TRP A 89 -13.29 5.45 -25.37
C TRP A 89 -12.32 4.56 -26.15
N ASP A 90 -12.82 3.92 -27.21
CA ASP A 90 -12.07 3.00 -28.07
C ASP A 90 -11.53 3.65 -29.36
N GLY A 91 -11.52 4.98 -29.42
CA GLY A 91 -11.18 5.74 -30.63
C GLY A 91 -12.37 6.05 -31.53
N ALA A 92 -13.54 5.47 -31.27
CA ALA A 92 -14.76 5.70 -32.05
C ALA A 92 -15.97 6.05 -31.18
N ALA A 93 -16.16 5.38 -30.05
CA ALA A 93 -17.32 5.57 -29.18
C ALA A 93 -16.98 5.40 -27.69
N TRP A 94 -17.83 5.98 -26.84
CA TRP A 94 -17.82 5.72 -25.40
C TRP A 94 -18.75 4.54 -25.06
N SER A 95 -18.25 3.55 -24.31
CA SER A 95 -19.04 2.43 -23.78
C SER A 95 -18.90 2.32 -22.27
N ARG A 96 -19.98 1.86 -21.61
CA ARG A 96 -19.99 1.60 -20.16
C ARG A 96 -19.43 0.21 -19.87
N HIS A 97 -18.62 0.10 -18.83
CA HIS A 97 -18.04 -1.15 -18.35
C HIS A 97 -18.26 -1.33 -16.86
N ASP A 98 -18.41 -2.58 -16.45
CA ASP A 98 -18.35 -2.95 -15.04
C ASP A 98 -16.88 -2.90 -14.58
N THR A 99 -16.61 -2.17 -13.51
CA THR A 99 -15.27 -2.11 -12.90
C THR A 99 -15.09 -3.21 -11.85
N GLY A 100 -16.15 -3.96 -11.57
CA GLY A 100 -16.22 -4.97 -10.53
C GLY A 100 -16.56 -4.38 -9.16
N THR A 101 -16.54 -3.07 -8.93
CA THR A 101 -16.86 -2.43 -7.64
C THR A 101 -18.11 -1.54 -7.71
N SER A 102 -18.74 -1.30 -6.56
CA SER A 102 -19.80 -0.29 -6.39
C SER A 102 -19.33 0.92 -5.60
N ARG A 103 -18.03 1.02 -5.29
CA ARG A 103 -17.44 2.15 -4.57
C ARG A 103 -17.04 3.25 -5.53
N MET A 104 -17.11 4.49 -5.07
CA MET A 104 -16.63 5.63 -5.86
C MET A 104 -15.14 5.46 -6.16
N LEU A 105 -14.79 5.49 -7.44
CA LEU A 105 -13.41 5.54 -7.92
C LEU A 105 -13.02 7.01 -8.13
N GLU A 106 -11.94 7.43 -7.49
CA GLU A 106 -11.48 8.82 -7.38
C GLU A 106 -10.17 9.08 -8.13
N GLY A 107 -9.37 8.03 -8.33
CA GLY A 107 -8.13 8.06 -9.09
C GLY A 107 -8.16 7.05 -10.21
N LEU A 108 -7.50 7.38 -11.32
CA LEU A 108 -7.32 6.52 -12.47
C LEU A 108 -5.94 6.77 -13.05
N TRP A 109 -5.20 5.70 -13.26
CA TRP A 109 -3.87 5.73 -13.85
C TRP A 109 -3.78 4.74 -15.02
N ALA A 110 -2.99 5.10 -16.01
CA ALA A 110 -2.72 4.30 -17.20
C ALA A 110 -1.21 4.01 -17.30
N SER A 111 -0.87 2.75 -17.47
CA SER A 111 0.49 2.28 -17.72
C SER A 111 0.89 2.49 -19.18
N VAL A 112 2.17 2.78 -19.41
CA VAL A 112 2.78 2.79 -20.75
C VAL A 112 2.70 1.43 -21.45
N GLU A 113 2.48 0.34 -20.70
CA GLU A 113 2.33 -1.03 -21.21
C GLU A 113 0.86 -1.43 -21.49
N GLY A 114 -0.10 -0.51 -21.29
CA GLY A 114 -1.51 -0.73 -21.65
C GLY A 114 -2.45 -1.12 -20.50
N GLY A 115 -1.96 -1.22 -19.26
CA GLY A 115 -2.78 -1.52 -18.08
C GLY A 115 -3.43 -0.26 -17.47
N TYR A 116 -4.60 -0.42 -16.83
CA TYR A 116 -5.23 0.66 -16.06
C TYR A 116 -5.42 0.26 -14.60
N TRP A 117 -5.27 1.23 -13.70
CA TRP A 117 -5.56 1.07 -12.28
C TRP A 117 -6.51 2.17 -11.85
N ALA A 118 -7.63 1.80 -11.23
CA ALA A 118 -8.53 2.74 -10.61
C ALA A 118 -8.63 2.46 -9.12
N VAL A 119 -8.72 3.54 -8.37
CA VAL A 119 -8.69 3.52 -6.90
C VAL A 119 -9.73 4.46 -6.37
N GLY A 120 -10.25 4.18 -5.18
CA GLY A 120 -11.45 4.83 -4.71
C GLY A 120 -11.71 4.67 -3.22
N ALA A 121 -12.87 5.19 -2.81
CA ALA A 121 -13.31 5.21 -1.44
C ALA A 121 -13.34 3.80 -0.81
N VAL A 122 -12.92 3.72 0.46
CA VAL A 122 -12.97 2.50 1.28
C VAL A 122 -12.18 1.35 0.63
N GLY A 123 -10.93 1.64 0.21
CA GLY A 123 -10.00 0.61 -0.27
C GLY A 123 -10.40 0.00 -1.61
N ALA A 124 -11.31 0.64 -2.36
CA ALA A 124 -11.67 0.16 -3.69
C ALA A 124 -10.47 0.30 -4.62
N ILE A 125 -9.91 -0.83 -5.04
CA ILE A 125 -8.82 -0.88 -6.02
C ILE A 125 -9.19 -1.90 -7.05
N VAL A 126 -9.18 -1.47 -8.30
CA VAL A 126 -9.50 -2.29 -9.46
C VAL A 126 -8.40 -2.11 -10.49
N ALA A 127 -7.98 -3.20 -11.10
CA ALA A 127 -7.00 -3.23 -12.16
C ALA A 127 -7.67 -3.75 -13.44
N ARG A 128 -7.33 -3.15 -14.58
CA ARG A 128 -7.77 -3.66 -15.88
C ARG A 128 -6.65 -4.49 -16.49
N GLU A 129 -6.86 -5.80 -16.52
CA GLU A 129 -5.95 -6.79 -17.07
C GLU A 129 -6.71 -7.65 -18.09
N ASP A 130 -6.06 -8.04 -19.20
CA ASP A 130 -6.63 -8.92 -20.23
C ASP A 130 -8.01 -8.48 -20.75
N GLY A 131 -8.24 -7.17 -20.79
CA GLY A 131 -9.49 -6.59 -21.31
C GLY A 131 -10.62 -6.42 -20.28
N ALA A 132 -10.45 -6.88 -19.05
CA ALA A 132 -11.47 -6.84 -18.00
C ALA A 132 -10.97 -6.14 -16.73
N TRP A 133 -11.88 -5.45 -16.04
CA TRP A 133 -11.60 -4.96 -14.70
C TRP A 133 -11.73 -6.08 -13.69
N LYS A 134 -10.75 -6.19 -12.81
CA LYS A 134 -10.71 -7.11 -11.68
C LYS A 134 -10.53 -6.30 -10.41
N ARG A 135 -11.25 -6.67 -9.34
CA ARG A 135 -10.95 -6.12 -8.00
C ARG A 135 -9.59 -6.61 -7.57
N ALA A 136 -8.73 -5.68 -7.19
CA ALA A 136 -7.49 -5.96 -6.48
C ALA A 136 -7.69 -5.93 -4.95
N SER A 137 -8.75 -5.27 -4.44
CA SER A 137 -9.16 -5.31 -3.03
C SER A 137 -9.91 -6.59 -2.66
N PHE A 138 -9.67 -7.14 -1.47
CA PHE A 138 -10.36 -8.33 -0.94
C PHE A 138 -11.05 -8.06 0.41
N GLY A 139 -12.03 -8.89 0.77
CA GLY A 139 -12.70 -8.83 2.08
C GLY A 139 -13.73 -7.70 2.23
N GLY A 140 -14.58 -7.79 3.27
CA GLY A 140 -15.53 -6.74 3.63
C GLY A 140 -14.84 -5.46 4.14
N GLU A 141 -15.63 -4.49 4.60
CA GLU A 141 -15.22 -3.13 5.03
C GLU A 141 -14.33 -3.09 6.30
N THR A 142 -13.48 -4.08 6.55
CA THR A 142 -12.63 -4.16 7.74
C THR A 142 -11.24 -3.58 7.48
N TRP A 143 -10.60 -3.09 8.54
CA TRP A 143 -9.29 -2.45 8.46
C TRP A 143 -8.19 -3.53 8.38
N MET A 144 -7.33 -3.48 7.37
CA MET A 144 -6.18 -4.40 7.23
C MET A 144 -4.93 -3.77 7.85
N ASN A 145 -4.06 -4.56 8.48
CA ASN A 145 -2.93 -4.04 9.25
C ASN A 145 -1.59 -4.28 8.57
N ASP A 146 -1.40 -5.42 7.91
CA ASP A 146 -0.10 -5.79 7.35
C ASP A 146 -0.23 -6.70 6.12
N LEU A 147 0.82 -6.73 5.28
CA LEU A 147 0.97 -7.57 4.11
C LEU A 147 2.35 -8.22 4.11
N TRP A 148 2.44 -9.47 3.65
CA TRP A 148 3.71 -10.13 3.39
C TRP A 148 3.69 -10.79 2.03
N VAL A 149 4.75 -10.56 1.26
CA VAL A 149 4.92 -11.12 -0.09
C VAL A 149 6.00 -12.20 -0.01
N THR A 150 5.60 -13.46 -0.15
CA THR A 150 6.52 -14.60 -0.32
C THR A 150 6.87 -14.82 -1.79
N GLY A 151 6.02 -14.37 -2.71
CA GLY A 151 6.26 -14.43 -4.15
C GLY A 151 5.26 -13.59 -4.94
N PRO A 152 5.46 -13.45 -6.26
CA PRO A 152 4.59 -12.62 -7.11
C PRO A 152 3.15 -13.15 -7.22
N ASN A 153 2.91 -14.39 -6.78
CA ASN A 153 1.63 -15.08 -6.77
C ASN A 153 1.30 -15.65 -5.39
N ASP A 154 1.95 -15.14 -4.34
CA ASP A 154 1.78 -15.64 -2.98
C ASP A 154 1.92 -14.46 -2.02
N VAL A 155 0.78 -13.88 -1.66
CA VAL A 155 0.69 -12.69 -0.80
C VAL A 155 -0.29 -12.95 0.33
N TRP A 156 0.13 -12.69 1.55
CA TRP A 156 -0.68 -12.85 2.75
C TRP A 156 -0.94 -11.50 3.38
N THR A 157 -2.08 -11.35 4.03
CA THR A 157 -2.47 -10.10 4.68
C THR A 157 -3.45 -10.36 5.80
N VAL A 158 -3.31 -9.57 6.87
CA VAL A 158 -4.08 -9.73 8.10
C VAL A 158 -4.68 -8.41 8.57
N GLY A 159 -5.76 -8.48 9.34
CA GLY A 159 -6.48 -7.27 9.76
C GLY A 159 -7.31 -7.40 11.03
N GLN A 160 -8.25 -6.47 11.18
CA GLN A 160 -9.25 -6.48 12.24
C GLN A 160 -10.13 -7.73 12.14
N GLU A 161 -10.77 -8.08 13.26
CA GLU A 161 -11.71 -9.21 13.35
C GLU A 161 -11.10 -10.58 12.97
N GLY A 162 -9.77 -10.71 13.01
CA GLY A 162 -9.06 -11.96 12.69
C GLY A 162 -9.03 -12.29 11.20
N VAL A 163 -9.36 -11.33 10.33
CA VAL A 163 -9.30 -11.55 8.89
C VAL A 163 -7.88 -11.91 8.48
N VAL A 164 -7.75 -13.03 7.78
CA VAL A 164 -6.56 -13.44 7.02
C VAL A 164 -7.00 -13.66 5.58
N ALA A 165 -6.26 -13.10 4.62
CA ALA A 165 -6.49 -13.37 3.21
C ALA A 165 -5.19 -13.75 2.50
N HIS A 166 -5.35 -14.55 1.45
CA HIS A 166 -4.27 -15.13 0.68
C HIS A 166 -4.49 -14.94 -0.81
N PHE A 167 -3.53 -14.32 -1.50
CA PHE A 167 -3.47 -14.27 -2.94
C PHE A 167 -2.70 -15.46 -3.48
N ASP A 168 -3.35 -16.24 -4.34
CA ASP A 168 -2.80 -17.48 -4.94
C ASP A 168 -2.25 -17.31 -6.37
N GLY A 169 -2.12 -16.05 -6.83
CA GLY A 169 -1.77 -15.72 -8.21
C GLY A 169 -2.97 -15.36 -9.08
N THR A 170 -4.19 -15.71 -8.65
CA THR A 170 -5.42 -15.41 -9.38
C THR A 170 -6.28 -14.39 -8.62
N SER A 171 -6.53 -14.65 -7.34
CA SER A 171 -7.34 -13.77 -6.51
C SER A 171 -6.99 -13.92 -5.04
N PHE A 172 -7.35 -12.92 -4.25
CA PHE A 172 -7.31 -13.03 -2.79
C PHE A 172 -8.53 -13.77 -2.28
N GLU A 173 -8.31 -14.78 -1.44
CA GLU A 173 -9.35 -15.53 -0.74
C GLU A 173 -9.21 -15.34 0.77
N VAL A 174 -10.34 -15.16 1.47
CA VAL A 174 -10.35 -15.11 2.95
C VAL A 174 -10.18 -16.53 3.49
N VAL A 175 -9.22 -16.69 4.39
CA VAL A 175 -8.88 -17.98 5.01
C VAL A 175 -9.46 -18.02 6.42
N ASP A 176 -10.23 -19.07 6.71
CA ASP A 176 -10.69 -19.34 8.07
C ASP A 176 -9.53 -19.89 8.90
N THR A 177 -9.15 -19.14 9.93
CA THR A 177 -8.12 -19.54 10.89
C THR A 177 -8.68 -20.12 12.18
N GLY A 178 -10.01 -20.08 12.36
CA GLY A 178 -10.70 -20.43 13.60
C GLY A 178 -10.54 -19.40 14.72
N ASP A 179 -9.94 -18.23 14.45
CA ASP A 179 -9.74 -17.14 15.41
C ASP A 179 -10.24 -15.81 14.83
N ALA A 180 -11.04 -15.06 15.60
CA ALA A 180 -11.64 -13.79 15.20
C ALA A 180 -10.97 -12.57 15.89
N VAL A 181 -9.84 -12.78 16.56
CA VAL A 181 -9.12 -11.72 17.25
C VAL A 181 -8.30 -10.91 16.26
N ARG A 182 -8.31 -9.58 16.43
CA ARG A 182 -7.49 -8.63 15.66
C ARG A 182 -6.04 -9.11 15.51
N LEU A 183 -5.57 -9.22 14.27
CA LEU A 183 -4.20 -9.54 13.90
C LEU A 183 -3.46 -8.26 13.50
N ALA A 184 -2.23 -8.07 13.97
CA ALA A 184 -1.45 -6.85 13.84
C ALA A 184 -0.35 -6.95 12.78
N SER A 185 0.33 -8.10 12.68
CA SER A 185 1.49 -8.27 11.80
C SER A 185 1.59 -9.72 11.35
N LEU A 186 2.22 -9.94 10.20
CA LEU A 186 2.52 -11.27 9.70
C LEU A 186 3.95 -11.38 9.14
N TRP A 187 4.47 -12.61 9.14
CA TRP A 187 5.74 -12.96 8.54
C TRP A 187 5.65 -14.36 7.95
N ALA A 188 6.34 -14.64 6.86
CA ALA A 188 6.39 -15.98 6.30
C ALA A 188 7.77 -16.32 5.75
N SER A 189 8.26 -17.52 6.08
CA SER A 189 9.45 -18.10 5.43
C SER A 189 9.10 -18.77 4.10
N SER A 190 7.83 -19.17 3.92
CA SER A 190 7.31 -19.80 2.72
C SER A 190 5.78 -19.75 2.67
N ALA A 191 5.18 -20.14 1.54
CA ALA A 191 3.74 -20.31 1.37
C ALA A 191 3.07 -21.23 2.43
N GLN A 192 3.85 -22.11 3.06
CA GLN A 192 3.38 -23.12 4.01
C GLN A 192 3.87 -22.87 5.45
N ASP A 193 4.58 -21.78 5.69
CA ASP A 193 5.05 -21.38 7.02
C ASP A 193 4.83 -19.88 7.18
N VAL A 194 3.60 -19.55 7.59
CA VAL A 194 3.10 -18.19 7.76
C VAL A 194 2.74 -18.00 9.22
N TRP A 195 3.21 -16.91 9.80
CA TRP A 195 2.99 -16.53 11.18
C TRP A 195 2.18 -15.24 11.19
N ALA A 196 1.12 -15.21 12.00
CA ALA A 196 0.33 -14.02 12.24
C ALA A 196 0.17 -13.81 13.74
N VAL A 197 0.37 -12.57 14.19
CA VAL A 197 0.28 -12.22 15.61
C VAL A 197 -0.70 -11.09 15.84
N GLY A 198 -1.26 -11.00 17.04
CA GLY A 198 -2.26 -9.99 17.32
C GLY A 198 -2.64 -9.84 18.79
N ALA A 199 -3.86 -9.35 18.99
CA ALA A 199 -4.36 -9.02 20.31
C ALA A 199 -4.47 -10.25 21.22
N SER A 200 -4.49 -10.03 22.54
CA SER A 200 -4.67 -11.10 23.54
C SER A 200 -3.65 -12.24 23.45
N GLY A 201 -2.40 -11.94 23.07
CA GLY A 201 -1.33 -12.92 22.91
C GLY A 201 -1.59 -13.95 21.79
N THR A 202 -2.42 -13.61 20.80
CA THR A 202 -2.70 -14.51 19.68
C THR A 202 -1.47 -14.65 18.79
N VAL A 203 -1.06 -15.91 18.59
CA VAL A 203 -0.09 -16.32 17.57
C VAL A 203 -0.70 -17.46 16.78
N LEU A 204 -0.88 -17.25 15.49
CA LEU A 204 -1.33 -18.24 14.53
C LEU A 204 -0.15 -18.63 13.65
N ARG A 205 0.01 -19.94 13.41
CA ARG A 205 0.99 -20.47 12.47
C ARG A 205 0.29 -21.38 11.49
N LYS A 206 0.51 -21.13 10.20
CA LYS A 206 0.18 -22.03 9.10
C LYS A 206 1.30 -23.06 8.97
N GLY A 207 0.94 -24.33 9.01
CA GLY A 207 1.80 -25.46 8.65
C GLY A 207 1.17 -26.31 7.55
N GLU A 208 1.66 -27.54 7.37
CA GLU A 208 1.15 -28.49 6.37
C GLU A 208 -0.32 -28.87 6.61
N ASP A 209 -0.73 -28.98 7.88
CA ASP A 209 -2.10 -29.35 8.28
C ASP A 209 -3.05 -28.14 8.38
N GLY A 210 -2.60 -26.95 7.95
CA GLY A 210 -3.36 -25.70 8.02
C GLY A 210 -2.96 -24.80 9.19
N TRP A 211 -3.87 -23.90 9.57
CA TRP A 211 -3.64 -22.92 10.63
C TRP A 211 -3.84 -23.52 12.02
N SER A 212 -2.96 -23.15 12.95
CA SER A 212 -3.05 -23.53 14.35
C SER A 212 -2.63 -22.37 15.26
N ARG A 213 -3.23 -22.29 16.45
CA ARG A 213 -2.85 -21.31 17.48
C ARG A 213 -1.73 -21.88 18.34
N LEU A 214 -0.67 -21.09 18.54
CA LEU A 214 0.47 -21.45 19.38
C LEU A 214 0.40 -20.76 20.75
N PRO A 215 0.58 -21.50 21.86
CA PRO A 215 0.65 -20.91 23.17
C PRO A 215 2.00 -20.19 23.36
N VAL A 216 1.95 -18.91 23.77
CA VAL A 216 3.15 -18.07 23.97
C VAL A 216 3.35 -17.60 25.42
N GLY A 217 2.50 -18.05 26.34
CA GLY A 217 2.65 -17.76 27.78
C GLY A 217 2.32 -16.33 28.20
N THR A 218 1.82 -15.47 27.29
CA THR A 218 1.36 -14.11 27.59
C THR A 218 -0.01 -13.84 26.97
N ALA A 219 -0.77 -12.95 27.59
CA ALA A 219 -2.04 -12.42 27.07
C ALA A 219 -1.92 -10.96 26.61
N ARG A 220 -0.70 -10.39 26.62
CA ARG A 220 -0.44 -9.04 26.11
C ARG A 220 -0.60 -9.01 24.60
N ASP A 221 -1.05 -7.87 24.08
CA ASP A 221 -1.13 -7.65 22.63
C ASP A 221 0.25 -7.75 21.99
N LEU A 222 0.34 -8.58 20.95
CA LEU A 222 1.50 -8.71 20.07
C LEU A 222 1.28 -7.80 18.87
N LEU A 223 2.33 -7.08 18.49
CA LEU A 223 2.27 -6.01 17.50
C LEU A 223 3.17 -6.29 16.28
N ALA A 224 4.23 -7.07 16.45
CA ALA A 224 5.20 -7.35 15.41
C ALA A 224 5.62 -8.82 15.43
N VAL A 225 5.82 -9.39 14.24
CA VAL A 225 6.50 -10.67 14.04
C VAL A 225 7.54 -10.52 12.94
N ALA A 226 8.73 -11.06 13.15
CA ALA A 226 9.75 -11.18 12.12
C ALA A 226 10.54 -12.47 12.35
N GLY A 227 10.97 -13.14 11.29
CA GLY A 227 11.79 -14.34 11.41
C GLY A 227 12.95 -14.35 10.44
N CYS A 228 13.99 -15.07 10.82
CA CYS A 228 15.14 -15.37 9.99
C CYS A 228 15.03 -16.78 9.38
N ALA A 229 14.30 -17.68 10.05
CA ALA A 229 14.03 -19.04 9.62
C ALA A 229 12.76 -19.58 10.32
N SER A 230 12.26 -20.74 9.90
CA SER A 230 11.06 -21.36 10.48
C SER A 230 11.24 -21.82 11.94
N ASP A 231 12.49 -21.86 12.40
CA ASP A 231 12.97 -22.16 13.75
C ASP A 231 13.65 -20.95 14.43
N ASP A 232 13.57 -19.75 13.86
CA ASP A 232 14.12 -18.51 14.41
C ASP A 232 13.16 -17.35 14.14
N VAL A 233 12.20 -17.15 15.06
CA VAL A 233 11.11 -16.17 14.94
C VAL A 233 11.01 -15.31 16.19
N TRP A 234 10.92 -14.00 15.99
CA TRP A 234 10.83 -13.00 17.05
C TRP A 234 9.46 -12.34 17.08
N LEU A 235 8.91 -12.14 18.28
CA LEU A 235 7.66 -11.44 18.51
C LEU A 235 7.90 -10.20 19.36
N GLY A 236 7.31 -9.09 18.94
CA GLY A 236 7.27 -7.82 19.66
C GLY A 236 5.84 -7.50 20.08
N GLY A 237 5.68 -6.89 21.25
CA GLY A 237 4.35 -6.51 21.74
C GLY A 237 4.35 -5.35 22.72
N VAL A 238 3.18 -5.10 23.30
CA VAL A 238 3.01 -4.02 24.28
C VAL A 238 3.84 -4.28 25.55
N GLN A 239 4.18 -3.21 26.25
CA GLN A 239 4.87 -3.24 27.55
C GLN A 239 6.22 -3.99 27.52
N GLY A 240 7.00 -3.84 26.45
CA GLY A 240 8.33 -4.42 26.31
C GLY A 240 8.33 -5.93 26.08
N THR A 241 7.20 -6.50 25.66
CA THR A 241 7.13 -7.92 25.30
C THR A 241 8.07 -8.20 24.12
N LEU A 242 9.07 -9.04 24.35
CA LEU A 242 9.94 -9.63 23.34
C LEU A 242 10.02 -11.14 23.59
N LEU A 243 9.69 -11.94 22.59
CA LEU A 243 9.75 -13.40 22.63
C LEU A 243 10.55 -13.94 21.45
N HIS A 244 11.31 -15.01 21.66
CA HIS A 244 12.10 -15.68 20.63
C HIS A 244 11.71 -17.15 20.52
N TRP A 245 11.30 -17.60 19.35
CA TRP A 245 11.12 -18.99 19.01
C TRP A 245 12.44 -19.55 18.50
N ASN A 246 12.95 -20.58 19.16
CA ASN A 246 14.22 -21.23 18.82
C ASN A 246 14.04 -22.58 18.08
N GLY A 247 12.85 -22.83 17.53
CA GLY A 247 12.51 -24.10 16.89
C GLY A 247 11.85 -25.12 17.81
N ALA A 248 11.92 -24.93 19.13
CA ALA A 248 11.36 -25.86 20.11
C ALA A 248 10.47 -25.18 21.16
N GLU A 249 10.88 -24.01 21.65
CA GLU A 249 10.17 -23.28 22.71
C GLU A 249 10.27 -21.77 22.53
N TRP A 250 9.36 -21.06 23.18
CA TRP A 250 9.39 -19.60 23.31
C TRP A 250 10.29 -19.18 24.47
N GLN A 251 11.30 -18.37 24.17
CA GLN A 251 12.20 -17.77 25.14
C GLN A 251 11.81 -16.30 25.36
N PRO A 252 11.42 -15.90 26.58
CA PRO A 252 11.10 -14.52 26.87
C PRO A 252 12.35 -13.68 27.13
N HIS A 253 12.41 -12.49 26.53
CA HIS A 253 13.45 -11.50 26.73
C HIS A 253 12.93 -10.32 27.57
N GLU A 254 12.32 -10.62 28.71
CA GLU A 254 11.73 -9.59 29.58
C GLU A 254 12.78 -8.59 30.09
N GLY A 255 12.42 -7.31 30.06
CA GLY A 255 13.29 -6.23 30.52
C GLY A 255 14.41 -5.86 29.55
N ALA A 256 14.51 -6.51 28.40
CA ALA A 256 15.46 -6.15 27.34
C ALA A 256 15.20 -4.75 26.77
N VAL A 257 13.93 -4.35 26.69
CA VAL A 257 13.49 -3.04 26.21
C VAL A 257 12.34 -2.50 27.07
N THR A 258 12.12 -1.19 27.01
CA THR A 258 10.99 -0.50 27.63
C THR A 258 10.09 0.10 26.57
N GLY A 259 8.77 0.09 26.80
CA GLY A 259 7.80 0.59 25.83
C GLY A 259 7.31 -0.51 24.88
N SER A 260 6.30 -0.19 24.06
CA SER A 260 5.74 -1.18 23.13
C SER A 260 6.69 -1.40 21.94
N VAL A 261 6.96 -2.67 21.61
CA VAL A 261 7.72 -3.05 20.40
C VAL A 261 6.72 -3.17 19.26
N GLN A 262 6.76 -2.22 18.32
CA GLN A 262 5.79 -2.10 17.22
C GLN A 262 6.33 -2.66 15.91
N SER A 263 7.65 -2.84 15.78
CA SER A 263 8.27 -3.41 14.59
C SER A 263 9.51 -4.23 14.93
N LEU A 264 9.78 -5.24 14.09
CA LEU A 264 10.95 -6.08 14.13
C LEU A 264 11.50 -6.25 12.71
N TRP A 265 12.82 -6.34 12.58
CA TRP A 265 13.50 -6.80 11.37
C TRP A 265 14.56 -7.84 11.75
N CYS A 266 14.66 -8.92 10.97
CA CYS A 266 15.60 -10.02 11.20
C CYS A 266 16.54 -10.14 9.99
N GLY A 267 17.78 -9.70 10.12
CA GLY A 267 18.85 -9.83 9.11
C GLY A 267 19.65 -11.13 9.24
N GLY A 268 19.57 -11.79 10.39
CA GLY A 268 20.19 -13.08 10.68
C GLY A 268 20.07 -13.42 12.17
N ALA A 269 20.48 -14.64 12.57
CA ALA A 269 20.36 -15.12 13.96
C ALA A 269 21.04 -14.23 15.03
N GLY A 270 21.98 -13.37 14.61
CA GLY A 270 22.65 -12.40 15.47
C GLY A 270 22.46 -10.95 15.05
N ASP A 271 21.44 -10.67 14.25
CA ASP A 271 21.15 -9.34 13.74
C ASP A 271 19.63 -9.13 13.67
N VAL A 272 19.04 -8.78 14.82
CA VAL A 272 17.60 -8.50 14.92
C VAL A 272 17.44 -7.09 15.47
N TRP A 273 16.64 -6.28 14.79
CA TRP A 273 16.31 -4.93 15.24
C TRP A 273 14.89 -4.88 15.75
N ALA A 274 14.69 -4.16 16.86
CA ALA A 274 13.39 -3.87 17.44
C ALA A 274 13.16 -2.35 17.46
N GLY A 275 11.99 -1.95 16.97
CA GLY A 275 11.53 -0.58 16.88
C GLY A 275 10.21 -0.41 17.63
N GLY A 276 9.97 0.76 18.22
CA GLY A 276 8.65 1.03 18.76
C GLY A 276 8.48 2.38 19.46
N GLN A 277 7.71 2.33 20.54
CA GLN A 277 7.17 3.49 21.24
C GLN A 277 8.26 4.49 21.66
N GLY A 278 8.03 5.77 21.39
CA GLY A 278 8.88 6.87 21.87
C GLY A 278 10.28 6.87 21.26
N GLY A 279 10.45 6.37 20.04
CA GLY A 279 11.74 6.26 19.38
C GLY A 279 12.58 5.07 19.86
N LEU A 280 11.95 4.05 20.43
CA LEU A 280 12.64 2.82 20.83
C LEU A 280 13.36 2.22 19.61
N LEU A 281 14.68 2.02 19.75
CA LEU A 281 15.52 1.23 18.86
C LEU A 281 16.42 0.34 19.71
N ALA A 282 16.40 -0.96 19.47
CA ALA A 282 17.27 -1.93 20.12
C ALA A 282 17.77 -2.97 19.11
N HIS A 283 18.97 -3.50 19.35
CA HIS A 283 19.65 -4.42 18.46
C HIS A 283 20.11 -5.67 19.20
N TRP A 284 19.70 -6.84 18.71
CA TRP A 284 20.18 -8.14 19.13
C TRP A 284 21.48 -8.47 18.41
N ASP A 285 22.55 -8.69 19.17
CA ASP A 285 23.90 -8.99 18.63
C ASP A 285 24.21 -10.50 18.54
N GLY A 286 23.20 -11.36 18.69
CA GLY A 286 23.36 -12.82 18.82
C GLY A 286 23.48 -13.31 20.26
N THR A 287 23.68 -12.41 21.22
CA THR A 287 23.84 -12.77 22.64
C THR A 287 22.98 -11.94 23.58
N LYS A 288 22.74 -10.67 23.27
CA LYS A 288 21.94 -9.76 24.09
C LYS A 288 21.31 -8.67 23.23
N TRP A 289 20.27 -8.07 23.77
CA TRP A 289 19.70 -6.82 23.27
C TRP A 289 20.53 -5.64 23.79
N ASN A 290 20.93 -4.76 22.87
CA ASN A 290 21.61 -3.51 23.16
C ASN A 290 20.72 -2.34 22.74
N ALA A 291 20.58 -1.34 23.60
CA ALA A 291 19.87 -0.11 23.22
C ALA A 291 20.66 0.64 22.14
N SER A 292 19.97 1.09 21.11
CA SER A 292 20.52 1.97 20.07
C SER A 292 19.95 3.38 20.23
N SER A 293 20.80 4.39 20.05
CA SER A 293 20.37 5.78 20.18
C SER A 293 19.57 6.21 18.95
N SER A 294 18.32 6.62 19.17
CA SER A 294 17.47 7.21 18.13
C SER A 294 17.63 8.73 18.09
N PRO A 295 17.73 9.35 16.90
CA PRO A 295 17.62 10.81 16.75
C PRO A 295 16.18 11.32 16.89
N SER A 296 15.19 10.43 16.96
CA SER A 296 13.76 10.74 17.00
C SER A 296 13.11 10.25 18.29
N THR A 297 12.08 10.96 18.74
CA THR A 297 11.18 10.51 19.82
C THR A 297 9.84 10.01 19.29
N ALA A 298 9.63 10.00 17.97
CA ALA A 298 8.43 9.46 17.37
C ALA A 298 8.45 7.93 17.42
N ASP A 299 7.26 7.32 17.50
CA ASP A 299 7.11 5.87 17.45
C ASP A 299 7.72 5.33 16.14
N VAL A 300 8.57 4.31 16.26
CA VAL A 300 9.11 3.54 15.13
C VAL A 300 8.09 2.45 14.80
N VAL A 301 7.42 2.57 13.66
CA VAL A 301 6.27 1.75 13.30
C VAL A 301 6.60 0.64 12.30
N ASN A 302 7.71 0.76 11.58
CA ASN A 302 8.17 -0.26 10.64
C ASN A 302 9.70 -0.23 10.49
N LEU A 303 10.31 -1.40 10.34
CA LEU A 303 11.74 -1.61 10.15
C LEU A 303 11.97 -2.53 8.96
N TRP A 304 12.97 -2.21 8.16
CA TRP A 304 13.49 -3.08 7.10
C TRP A 304 14.99 -2.82 6.93
N GLY A 305 15.78 -3.83 6.61
CA GLY A 305 17.18 -3.66 6.27
C GLY A 305 17.62 -4.57 5.13
N SER A 306 18.66 -4.12 4.41
CA SER A 306 19.35 -4.94 3.41
C SER A 306 20.56 -5.68 3.99
N GLY A 307 21.00 -5.28 5.19
CA GLY A 307 22.10 -5.89 5.92
C GLY A 307 22.40 -5.16 7.25
N PRO A 308 23.43 -5.60 7.99
CA PRO A 308 23.73 -5.10 9.34
C PRO A 308 24.15 -3.62 9.39
N GLU A 309 24.57 -3.07 8.26
CA GLU A 309 25.00 -1.68 8.09
C GLU A 309 24.01 -0.85 7.27
N ASP A 310 22.83 -1.39 6.95
CA ASP A 310 21.82 -0.72 6.13
C ASP A 310 20.43 -1.12 6.62
N VAL A 311 19.94 -0.38 7.62
CA VAL A 311 18.62 -0.57 8.21
C VAL A 311 17.84 0.75 8.15
N TRP A 312 16.60 0.65 7.72
CA TRP A 312 15.67 1.75 7.57
C TRP A 312 14.54 1.61 8.59
N ALA A 313 14.12 2.74 9.15
CA ALA A 313 13.01 2.81 10.08
C ALA A 313 12.00 3.86 9.61
N ALA A 314 10.74 3.45 9.44
CA ALA A 314 9.64 4.38 9.26
C ALA A 314 9.09 4.77 10.65
N THR A 315 8.88 6.06 10.88
CA THR A 315 8.32 6.59 12.12
C THR A 315 7.04 7.35 11.85
N ALA A 316 6.30 7.68 12.90
CA ALA A 316 5.09 8.51 12.79
C ALA A 316 5.32 9.93 12.20
N VAL A 317 6.57 10.37 11.98
CA VAL A 317 6.89 11.72 11.47
C VAL A 317 7.95 11.77 10.36
N GLU A 318 8.87 10.83 10.32
CA GLU A 318 10.04 10.82 9.44
C GLU A 318 10.56 9.40 9.14
N VAL A 319 11.53 9.28 8.23
CA VAL A 319 12.28 8.04 7.98
C VAL A 319 13.67 8.18 8.57
N LEU A 320 14.18 7.12 9.21
CA LEU A 320 15.53 7.03 9.74
C LEU A 320 16.34 6.00 8.95
N HIS A 321 17.65 6.21 8.89
CA HIS A 321 18.60 5.32 8.24
C HIS A 321 19.80 5.04 9.14
N TRP A 322 20.12 3.77 9.30
CA TRP A 322 21.29 3.23 9.98
C TRP A 322 22.36 2.88 8.97
N ASP A 323 23.57 3.42 9.16
CA ASP A 323 24.73 3.24 8.29
C ASP A 323 25.80 2.29 8.85
N GLY A 324 25.46 1.50 9.87
CA GLY A 324 26.41 0.68 10.63
C GLY A 324 27.02 1.36 11.84
N GLY A 325 26.87 2.68 11.98
CA GLY A 325 27.40 3.45 13.11
C GLY A 325 26.36 4.28 13.85
N ALA A 326 25.48 4.98 13.12
CA ALA A 326 24.49 5.86 13.71
C ALA A 326 23.17 5.88 12.92
N TRP A 327 22.08 6.13 13.64
CA TRP A 327 20.80 6.46 13.02
C TRP A 327 20.78 7.94 12.64
N THR A 328 20.42 8.23 11.40
CA THR A 328 20.27 9.58 10.86
C THR A 328 18.85 9.80 10.33
N VAL A 329 18.35 11.03 10.45
CA VAL A 329 17.04 11.40 9.89
C VAL A 329 17.20 11.60 8.38
N VAL A 330 16.35 10.92 7.61
CA VAL A 330 16.21 11.10 6.17
C VAL A 330 14.96 11.93 5.91
N ALA A 331 15.17 13.17 5.49
CA ALA A 331 14.08 14.09 5.17
C ALA A 331 13.46 13.70 3.81
N LEU A 332 12.23 13.19 3.84
CA LEU A 332 11.43 12.90 2.66
C LEU A 332 10.36 13.97 2.48
N GLU A 333 10.10 14.32 1.22
CA GLU A 333 9.04 15.27 0.88
C GLU A 333 7.68 14.73 1.34
N GLY A 334 6.93 15.54 2.08
CA GLY A 334 5.62 15.15 2.62
C GLY A 334 5.64 14.57 4.05
N GLY A 335 6.79 14.35 4.69
CA GLY A 335 6.86 13.99 6.11
C GLY A 335 6.74 12.49 6.39
N ALA A 336 5.76 12.09 7.21
CA ALA A 336 5.65 10.74 7.78
C ALA A 336 5.42 9.63 6.73
N PHE A 337 6.08 8.49 6.95
CA PHE A 337 5.87 7.23 6.24
C PHE A 337 5.60 6.13 7.27
N THR A 338 4.71 5.20 6.96
CA THR A 338 4.26 4.14 7.89
C THR A 338 4.83 2.77 7.57
N SER A 339 5.43 2.60 6.39
CA SER A 339 6.07 1.36 5.98
C SER A 339 7.29 1.63 5.12
N VAL A 340 8.34 0.82 5.31
CA VAL A 340 9.53 0.81 4.48
C VAL A 340 9.85 -0.63 4.10
N TRP A 341 10.19 -0.85 2.84
CA TRP A 341 10.59 -2.15 2.32
C TRP A 341 11.56 -1.96 1.18
N GLY A 342 12.53 -2.84 1.04
CA GLY A 342 13.42 -2.83 -0.11
C GLY A 342 13.73 -4.22 -0.62
N ARG A 343 14.15 -4.26 -1.88
CA ARG A 343 14.73 -5.45 -2.50
C ARG A 343 16.23 -5.52 -2.28
N ALA A 344 16.88 -4.36 -2.22
CA ALA A 344 18.31 -4.17 -2.08
C ALA A 344 18.60 -2.78 -1.50
N ALA A 345 19.85 -2.53 -1.09
CA ALA A 345 20.29 -1.22 -0.57
C ALA A 345 20.03 -0.03 -1.53
N ASN A 346 19.88 -0.32 -2.83
CA ASN A 346 19.63 0.66 -3.89
C ASN A 346 18.22 0.56 -4.51
N ASP A 347 17.29 -0.14 -3.85
CA ASP A 347 15.91 -0.29 -4.30
C ASP A 347 15.02 -0.39 -3.06
N VAL A 348 14.70 0.77 -2.47
CA VAL A 348 13.94 0.88 -1.22
C VAL A 348 12.71 1.76 -1.46
N TRP A 349 11.57 1.32 -0.95
CA TRP A 349 10.28 1.98 -1.06
C TRP A 349 9.79 2.37 0.32
N ALA A 350 9.24 3.58 0.43
CA ALA A 350 8.56 4.06 1.62
C ALA A 350 7.11 4.39 1.25
N ALA A 351 6.17 3.90 2.04
CA ALA A 351 4.73 4.10 1.84
C ALA A 351 4.10 4.75 3.09
N GLY A 352 3.12 5.62 2.90
CA GLY A 352 2.60 6.45 3.99
C GLY A 352 1.19 7.01 3.80
N PRO A 353 0.77 7.90 4.71
CA PRO A 353 -0.57 8.47 4.72
C PRO A 353 -0.91 9.23 3.44
N SER A 354 -2.20 9.25 3.08
CA SER A 354 -2.72 9.92 1.89
C SER A 354 -2.10 9.47 0.57
N GLY A 355 -1.81 8.17 0.45
CA GLY A 355 -1.26 7.58 -0.78
C GLY A 355 0.20 7.87 -1.05
N LYS A 356 0.95 8.43 -0.09
CA LYS A 356 2.36 8.78 -0.28
C LYS A 356 3.20 7.54 -0.56
N LEU A 357 3.95 7.60 -1.65
CA LEU A 357 4.93 6.59 -2.01
C LEU A 357 6.23 7.30 -2.40
N ALA A 358 7.36 6.80 -1.95
CA ALA A 358 8.69 7.28 -2.34
C ALA A 358 9.59 6.09 -2.69
N HIS A 359 10.50 6.29 -3.64
CA HIS A 359 11.44 5.28 -4.11
C HIS A 359 12.87 5.78 -4.05
N TRP A 360 13.75 5.00 -3.44
CA TRP A 360 15.19 5.17 -3.39
C TRP A 360 15.85 4.29 -4.44
N ASP A 361 16.61 4.92 -5.33
CA ASP A 361 17.35 4.25 -6.41
C ASP A 361 18.83 3.97 -6.08
N GLY A 362 19.23 4.12 -4.81
CA GLY A 362 20.63 4.06 -4.38
C GLY A 362 21.32 5.42 -4.32
N THR A 363 20.69 6.48 -4.84
CA THR A 363 21.26 7.83 -4.88
C THR A 363 20.27 8.90 -4.46
N THR A 364 19.00 8.79 -4.86
CA THR A 364 17.98 9.80 -4.61
C THR A 364 16.64 9.17 -4.28
N TRP A 365 15.90 9.85 -3.40
CA TRP A 365 14.50 9.54 -3.15
C TRP A 365 13.63 10.32 -4.14
N THR A 366 12.71 9.61 -4.79
CA THR A 366 11.75 10.19 -5.74
C THR A 366 10.33 9.90 -5.27
N ALA A 367 9.49 10.93 -5.16
CA ALA A 367 8.08 10.77 -4.85
C ALA A 367 7.35 10.12 -6.03
N SER A 368 6.44 9.21 -5.73
CA SER A 368 5.59 8.48 -6.67
C SER A 368 4.12 8.61 -6.25
N ASN A 369 3.21 8.58 -7.23
CA ASN A 369 1.78 8.60 -6.97
C ASN A 369 1.15 7.27 -7.43
N PRO A 370 0.74 6.39 -6.50
CA PRO A 370 0.06 5.14 -6.82
C PRO A 370 -1.41 5.33 -7.24
N GLY A 371 -1.86 6.58 -7.35
CA GLY A 371 -3.20 6.98 -7.79
C GLY A 371 -4.22 7.08 -6.67
N THR A 372 -3.93 6.57 -5.47
CA THR A 372 -4.88 6.52 -4.33
C THR A 372 -4.64 7.63 -3.33
N HIS A 373 -5.69 8.07 -2.64
CA HIS A 373 -5.60 8.96 -1.48
C HIS A 373 -5.78 8.19 -0.15
N SER A 374 -5.96 6.87 -0.20
CA SER A 374 -6.00 6.04 1.02
C SER A 374 -4.60 5.93 1.62
N ASP A 375 -4.52 5.82 2.94
CA ASP A 375 -3.24 5.57 3.62
C ASP A 375 -2.65 4.23 3.15
N LEU A 376 -1.38 4.24 2.79
CA LEU A 376 -0.64 3.02 2.47
C LEU A 376 -0.02 2.48 3.76
N LEU A 377 -0.52 1.35 4.24
CA LEU A 377 -0.14 0.78 5.52
C LEU A 377 1.07 -0.15 5.44
N SER A 378 1.21 -0.87 4.33
CA SER A 378 2.32 -1.81 4.15
C SER A 378 2.76 -1.82 2.70
N VAL A 379 4.07 -1.92 2.49
CA VAL A 379 4.70 -2.11 1.18
C VAL A 379 5.55 -3.39 1.23
N GLY A 380 5.50 -4.17 0.16
CA GLY A 380 6.29 -5.38 0.02
C GLY A 380 6.51 -5.75 -1.45
N GLY A 381 7.33 -6.76 -1.70
CA GLY A 381 7.61 -7.21 -3.05
C GLY A 381 8.42 -8.51 -3.07
N SER A 382 8.51 -9.12 -4.25
CA SER A 382 9.22 -10.40 -4.43
C SER A 382 10.39 -10.33 -5.40
N GLY A 383 10.48 -9.27 -6.21
CA GLY A 383 11.44 -9.18 -7.32
C GLY A 383 11.50 -7.80 -7.97
N ALA A 384 12.29 -7.68 -9.04
CA ALA A 384 12.38 -6.44 -9.81
C ALA A 384 10.99 -6.06 -10.35
N GLY A 385 10.55 -4.84 -10.14
CA GLY A 385 9.28 -4.34 -10.67
C GLY A 385 8.02 -4.85 -9.97
N ASP A 386 8.09 -5.94 -9.20
CA ASP A 386 6.97 -6.48 -8.42
C ASP A 386 6.84 -5.78 -7.06
N LEU A 387 5.93 -4.81 -6.99
CA LEU A 387 5.64 -4.01 -5.79
C LEU A 387 4.18 -4.17 -5.39
N TRP A 388 3.93 -4.45 -4.12
CA TRP A 388 2.62 -4.61 -3.53
C TRP A 388 2.41 -3.54 -2.46
N LEU A 389 1.25 -2.90 -2.47
CA LEU A 389 0.86 -1.86 -1.52
C LEU A 389 -0.49 -2.22 -0.92
N LEU A 390 -0.57 -2.27 0.42
CA LEU A 390 -1.81 -2.43 1.15
C LEU A 390 -2.29 -1.08 1.67
N THR A 391 -3.58 -0.82 1.49
CA THR A 391 -4.24 0.39 1.98
C THR A 391 -5.06 0.14 3.25
N SER A 392 -5.40 1.19 3.98
CA SER A 392 -6.09 1.11 5.27
C SER A 392 -7.46 0.42 5.28
N PHE A 393 -8.08 0.23 4.12
CA PHE A 393 -9.38 -0.44 3.99
C PHE A 393 -9.30 -1.71 3.12
N GLY A 394 -8.15 -2.37 3.10
CA GLY A 394 -7.98 -3.67 2.42
C GLY A 394 -7.83 -3.60 0.89
N GLY A 395 -7.71 -2.40 0.34
CA GLY A 395 -7.29 -2.23 -1.05
C GLY A 395 -5.85 -2.65 -1.23
N VAL A 396 -5.57 -3.44 -2.28
CA VAL A 396 -4.22 -3.84 -2.66
C VAL A 396 -3.89 -3.27 -4.03
N LEU A 397 -2.76 -2.57 -4.16
CA LEU A 397 -2.20 -2.19 -5.46
C LEU A 397 -1.01 -3.08 -5.78
N ARG A 398 -0.84 -3.39 -7.06
CA ARG A 398 0.32 -4.11 -7.56
C ARG A 398 0.94 -3.34 -8.73
N LYS A 399 2.25 -3.16 -8.69
CA LYS A 399 3.05 -2.91 -9.89
C LYS A 399 3.63 -4.25 -10.32
N GLY A 400 3.34 -4.67 -11.55
CA GLY A 400 3.90 -5.90 -12.12
C GLY A 400 5.36 -5.69 -12.59
N PRO A 401 6.12 -6.79 -12.77
CA PRO A 401 7.50 -6.79 -13.23
C PRO A 401 7.69 -6.25 -14.65
#